data_AF-A0A096LQ77-F1
#
_entry.id   AF-A0A096LQ77-F1
#
_cell.length_a   1.000
_cell.length_b   1.000
_cell.length_c   1.000
_cell.angle_alpha   90.00
_cell.angle_beta   90.00
_cell.angle_gamma   90.00
#
_symmetry.space_group_name_H-M   'P 1'
#
loop_
_entity.id
_entity.type
_entity.pdbx_description
1 polymer ?
#
loop_
_entity_poly.entity_id
_entity_poly.type
_entity_poly.pdbx_seq_one_letter_code
_entity_poly.pdbx_strand_id
1 'polypeptide(L)'
;MKMKCNLLKISSQCVCSSLSLSVSSAATFVVNVTQSSYEAEENHSITLEWTFTTRTNSSPASLFIYCKLRQNQTDFVIYHVFMGVEASLYLDKRFTGRVQSDKDVLREGRIRLNVSRLRTEDSGLYLCQVNTDYGWGSASLQLSIKKIKQL
;
A
#
# COMPACT_ATOMS: atom_id res chain seq x y z
N MET A 1 -29.23 -9.28 71.69
CA MET A 1 -29.46 -7.81 71.69
C MET A 1 -29.81 -7.39 70.27
N LYS A 2 -30.95 -6.72 70.07
CA LYS A 2 -31.52 -6.36 68.75
C LYS A 2 -30.72 -5.25 68.05
N MET A 3 -30.70 -5.25 66.70
CA MET A 3 -30.87 -4.00 65.96
C MET A 3 -31.49 -4.24 64.57
N LYS A 4 -32.34 -3.28 64.19
CA LYS A 4 -33.46 -3.36 63.24
C LYS A 4 -33.03 -3.25 61.78
N CYS A 5 -33.79 -3.93 60.91
CA CYS A 5 -33.80 -3.70 59.46
C CYS A 5 -34.71 -2.51 59.15
N ASN A 6 -34.19 -1.44 58.53
CA ASN A 6 -34.98 -0.30 58.08
C ASN A 6 -35.19 -0.38 56.57
N LEU A 7 -36.46 -0.41 56.19
CA LEU A 7 -36.96 -0.38 54.83
C LEU A 7 -36.89 1.08 54.32
N LEU A 8 -35.99 1.39 53.39
CA LEU A 8 -36.03 2.62 52.59
C LEU A 8 -36.60 2.28 51.21
N LYS A 9 -37.84 2.71 50.97
CA LYS A 9 -38.43 2.75 49.63
C LYS A 9 -37.61 3.73 48.78
N ILE A 10 -36.91 3.22 47.77
CA ILE A 10 -36.29 4.06 46.74
C ILE A 10 -36.97 3.72 45.42
N SER A 11 -37.61 4.75 44.89
CA SER A 11 -38.33 4.82 43.63
C SER A 11 -37.46 4.42 42.44
N SER A 12 -38.12 3.80 41.45
CA SER A 12 -37.64 3.50 40.10
C SER A 12 -36.68 4.54 39.53
N GLN A 13 -35.39 4.19 39.40
CA GLN A 13 -34.50 4.73 38.38
C GLN A 13 -33.56 3.61 37.92
N CYS A 14 -33.78 3.11 36.72
CA CYS A 14 -32.85 2.24 36.01
C CYS A 14 -31.59 3.05 35.71
N VAL A 15 -30.53 2.86 36.50
CA VAL A 15 -29.19 3.33 36.11
C VAL A 15 -28.64 2.29 35.14
N CYS A 16 -28.88 2.49 33.84
CA CYS A 16 -28.14 1.76 32.82
C CYS A 16 -26.70 2.26 32.85
N SER A 17 -25.82 1.59 33.59
CA SER A 17 -24.38 1.78 33.48
C SER A 17 -23.94 1.28 32.10
N SER A 18 -24.03 2.15 31.10
CA SER A 18 -23.48 1.92 29.77
C SER A 18 -21.96 1.77 29.89
N LEU A 19 -21.49 0.53 29.91
CA LEU A 19 -20.09 0.23 29.64
C LEU A 19 -19.80 0.67 28.20
N SER A 20 -19.27 1.88 28.03
CA SER A 20 -18.76 2.34 26.74
C SER A 20 -17.49 1.55 26.44
N LEU A 21 -17.62 0.46 25.68
CA LEU A 21 -16.51 -0.23 25.05
C LEU A 21 -15.87 0.73 24.03
N SER A 22 -14.86 1.48 24.45
CA SER A 22 -14.03 2.24 23.52
C SER A 22 -13.21 1.24 22.71
N VAL A 23 -13.71 0.86 21.54
CA VAL A 23 -12.93 0.13 20.53
C VAL A 23 -11.82 1.09 20.08
N SER A 24 -10.63 0.94 20.65
CA SER A 24 -9.43 1.56 20.10
C SER A 24 -9.13 0.83 18.80
N SER A 25 -9.51 1.40 17.66
CA SER A 25 -9.09 0.90 16.36
C SER A 25 -7.58 1.07 16.27
N ALA A 26 -6.83 0.00 16.54
CA ALA A 26 -5.43 -0.03 16.17
C ALA A 26 -5.36 0.22 14.65
N ALA A 27 -4.65 1.28 14.25
CA ALA A 27 -4.51 1.61 12.83
C ALA A 27 -3.85 0.43 12.10
N THR A 28 -4.62 -0.24 11.25
CA THR A 28 -4.14 -1.37 10.45
C THR A 28 -3.21 -0.87 9.35
N PHE A 29 -2.07 -1.54 9.16
CA PHE A 29 -1.20 -1.29 8.01
C PHE A 29 -1.88 -1.80 6.74
N VAL A 30 -1.98 -0.94 5.72
CA VAL A 30 -2.61 -1.28 4.44
C VAL A 30 -1.73 -0.78 3.31
N VAL A 31 -1.68 -1.55 2.22
CA VAL A 31 -1.16 -1.12 0.91
C VAL A 31 -2.33 -1.13 -0.05
N ASN A 32 -2.52 -0.06 -0.80
CA ASN A 32 -3.61 0.13 -1.75
C ASN A 32 -3.09 0.59 -3.10
N VAL A 33 -3.95 0.47 -4.12
CA VAL A 33 -3.77 1.11 -5.43
C VAL A 33 -4.76 2.25 -5.56
N THR A 34 -4.36 3.35 -6.20
CA THR A 34 -5.29 4.45 -6.53
C THR A 34 -6.23 4.06 -7.66
N GLN A 35 -5.76 3.22 -8.56
CA GLN A 35 -6.49 2.68 -9.69
C GLN A 35 -6.08 1.22 -9.89
N SER A 36 -7.06 0.34 -10.05
CA SER A 36 -6.84 -1.11 -10.16
C SER A 36 -6.53 -1.58 -11.58
N SER A 37 -6.84 -0.77 -12.60
CA SER A 37 -6.63 -1.09 -14.01
C SER A 37 -6.24 0.14 -14.80
N TYR A 38 -5.15 0.05 -15.56
CA TYR A 38 -4.61 1.11 -16.41
C TYR A 38 -4.59 0.66 -17.86
N GLU A 39 -4.84 1.62 -18.76
CA GLU A 39 -4.64 1.45 -20.19
C GLU A 39 -3.67 2.51 -20.70
N ALA A 40 -2.75 2.12 -21.57
CA ALA A 40 -1.86 3.04 -22.25
C ALA A 40 -1.51 2.55 -23.65
N GLU A 41 -0.94 3.44 -24.45
CA GLU A 41 -0.45 3.11 -25.78
C GLU A 41 1.04 2.80 -25.76
N GLU A 42 1.47 1.96 -26.69
CA GLU A 42 2.88 1.70 -26.94
C GLU A 42 3.66 3.00 -27.19
N ASN A 43 4.94 3.01 -26.83
CA ASN A 43 5.88 4.14 -26.90
C ASN A 43 5.59 5.37 -26.01
N HIS A 44 4.41 5.43 -25.37
CA HIS A 44 4.09 6.47 -24.41
C HIS A 44 4.67 6.18 -23.02
N SER A 45 4.31 7.02 -22.05
CA SER A 45 4.64 6.84 -20.64
C SER A 45 3.37 6.74 -19.81
N ILE A 46 3.46 6.05 -18.67
CA ILE A 46 2.37 5.94 -17.70
C ILE A 46 2.92 6.05 -16.29
N THR A 47 2.11 6.56 -15.37
CA THR A 47 2.42 6.57 -13.95
C THR A 47 1.60 5.50 -13.24
N LEU A 48 2.30 4.56 -12.60
CA LEU A 48 1.71 3.54 -11.73
C LEU A 48 1.82 4.01 -10.28
N GLU A 49 0.75 3.87 -9.51
CA GLU A 49 0.70 4.42 -8.16
C GLU A 49 0.10 3.46 -7.12
N TRP A 50 0.83 3.32 -6.01
CA TRP A 50 0.39 2.64 -4.80
C TRP A 50 0.49 3.59 -3.61
N THR A 51 -0.32 3.33 -2.59
CA THR A 51 -0.27 4.01 -1.30
C THR A 51 -0.07 2.99 -0.19
N PHE A 52 0.56 3.38 0.92
CA PHE A 52 0.69 2.56 2.09
C PHE A 52 0.60 3.39 3.38
N THR A 53 0.14 2.76 4.46
CA THR A 53 0.03 3.41 5.77
C THR A 53 1.41 3.90 6.24
N THR A 54 1.52 5.18 6.59
CA THR A 54 2.74 5.77 7.18
C THR A 54 2.61 5.95 8.69
N ARG A 55 3.75 6.04 9.37
CA ARG A 55 3.83 6.39 10.79
C ARG A 55 4.96 7.40 10.98
N THR A 56 4.72 8.44 11.77
CA THR A 56 5.67 9.56 11.96
C THR A 56 6.97 9.18 12.67
N ASN A 57 6.99 8.06 13.40
CA ASN A 57 8.13 7.60 14.20
C ASN A 57 8.77 6.31 13.66
N SER A 58 8.52 5.93 12.40
CA SER A 58 9.16 4.76 11.81
C SER A 58 10.58 5.06 11.37
N SER A 59 11.47 4.07 11.53
CA SER A 59 12.83 4.18 11.02
C SER A 59 12.83 4.05 9.49
N PRO A 60 13.44 4.98 8.73
CA PRO A 60 13.59 4.81 7.28
C PRO A 60 14.29 3.49 6.90
N ALA A 61 15.19 3.01 7.77
CA ALA A 61 15.93 1.76 7.55
C ALA A 61 15.05 0.50 7.68
N SER A 62 13.84 0.60 8.23
CA SER A 62 12.88 -0.52 8.28
C SER A 62 12.08 -0.67 6.98
N LEU A 63 12.15 0.32 6.07
CA LEU A 63 11.35 0.32 4.85
C LEU A 63 11.95 -0.60 3.78
N PHE A 64 11.17 -1.62 3.41
CA PHE A 64 11.41 -2.47 2.25
C PHE A 64 10.23 -2.38 1.29
N ILE A 65 10.52 -2.11 0.03
CA ILE A 65 9.52 -2.07 -1.03
C ILE A 65 10.00 -2.96 -2.15
N TYR A 66 9.14 -3.85 -2.62
CA TYR A 66 9.44 -4.75 -3.72
C TYR A 66 8.27 -4.74 -4.69
N CYS A 67 8.46 -4.11 -5.85
CA CYS A 67 7.48 -4.01 -6.91
C CYS A 67 7.92 -4.80 -8.13
N LYS A 68 6.98 -5.55 -8.70
CA LYS A 68 7.23 -6.47 -9.80
C LYS A 68 6.08 -6.53 -10.79
N LEU A 69 6.41 -6.76 -12.05
CA LEU A 69 5.50 -7.24 -13.06
C LEU A 69 5.45 -8.78 -12.98
N ARG A 70 4.26 -9.35 -12.84
CA ARG A 70 4.03 -10.80 -12.87
C ARG A 70 3.44 -11.22 -14.21
N GLN A 71 4.14 -12.08 -14.94
CA GLN A 71 3.69 -12.67 -16.20
C GLN A 71 4.06 -14.15 -16.24
N ASN A 72 3.11 -15.02 -16.59
CA ASN A 72 3.35 -16.46 -16.75
C ASN A 72 4.16 -17.09 -15.60
N GLN A 73 3.77 -16.79 -14.36
CA GLN A 73 4.46 -17.26 -13.13
C GLN A 73 5.90 -16.75 -12.94
N THR A 74 6.37 -15.84 -13.80
CA THR A 74 7.66 -15.17 -13.70
C THR A 74 7.47 -13.76 -13.14
N ASP A 75 8.35 -13.36 -12.22
CA ASP A 75 8.35 -12.04 -11.60
C ASP A 75 9.52 -11.21 -12.15
N PHE A 76 9.22 -10.04 -12.72
CA PHE A 76 10.20 -9.08 -13.26
C PHE A 76 10.22 -7.85 -12.34
N VAL A 77 11.33 -7.62 -11.64
CA VAL A 77 11.45 -6.52 -10.66
C VAL A 77 11.49 -5.17 -11.38
N ILE A 78 10.62 -4.25 -10.98
CA ILE A 78 10.52 -2.92 -11.58
C ILE A 78 10.97 -1.80 -10.65
N TYR A 79 10.92 -2.04 -9.34
CA TYR A 79 11.32 -1.06 -8.32
C TYR A 79 11.60 -1.78 -7.01
N HIS A 80 12.68 -1.38 -6.35
CA HIS A 80 13.11 -1.99 -5.10
C HIS A 80 13.71 -0.93 -4.17
N VAL A 81 13.26 -0.93 -2.91
CA VAL A 81 13.84 -0.15 -1.83
C VAL A 81 14.30 -1.12 -0.76
N PHE A 82 15.56 -1.02 -0.37
CA PHE A 82 16.18 -1.82 0.68
C PHE A 82 16.69 -0.88 1.76
N MET A 83 16.19 -1.05 2.98
CA MET A 83 16.52 -0.19 4.13
C MET A 83 16.33 1.30 3.83
N GLY A 84 15.21 1.65 3.19
CA GLY A 84 14.88 3.04 2.84
C GLY A 84 15.68 3.63 1.68
N VAL A 85 16.58 2.86 1.06
CA VAL A 85 17.38 3.29 -0.09
C VAL A 85 16.94 2.56 -1.35
N GLU A 86 16.69 3.30 -2.42
CA GLU A 86 16.39 2.72 -3.74
C GLU A 86 17.58 1.90 -4.25
N ALA A 87 17.33 0.63 -4.54
CA ALA A 87 18.35 -0.33 -4.92
C ALA A 87 18.12 -0.82 -6.35
N SER A 88 19.02 -0.47 -7.27
CA SER A 88 18.93 -0.83 -8.69
C SER A 88 19.46 -2.23 -9.01
N LEU A 89 20.22 -2.85 -8.10
CA LEU A 89 20.93 -4.13 -8.34
C LEU A 89 20.00 -5.27 -8.78
N TYR A 90 18.75 -5.25 -8.31
CA TYR A 90 17.76 -6.30 -8.57
C TYR A 90 16.78 -5.94 -9.68
N LEU A 91 16.89 -4.76 -10.30
CA LEU A 91 15.98 -4.35 -11.36
C LEU A 91 16.14 -5.25 -12.58
N ASP A 92 15.00 -5.67 -13.13
CA ASP A 92 15.01 -6.45 -14.35
C ASP A 92 15.54 -5.59 -15.52
N LYS A 93 16.39 -6.19 -16.36
CA LYS A 93 17.02 -5.50 -17.50
C LYS A 93 15.99 -4.89 -18.45
N ARG A 94 14.79 -5.47 -18.55
CA ARG A 94 13.69 -4.93 -19.34
C ARG A 94 13.30 -3.52 -18.93
N PHE A 95 13.47 -3.14 -17.66
CA PHE A 95 13.04 -1.85 -17.10
C PHE A 95 14.18 -0.87 -16.88
N THR A 96 15.42 -1.29 -17.13
CA THR A 96 16.62 -0.44 -16.98
C THR A 96 16.49 0.84 -17.81
N GLY A 97 16.62 1.99 -17.14
CA GLY A 97 16.50 3.32 -17.77
C GLY A 97 15.09 3.71 -18.22
N ARG A 98 14.06 2.92 -17.88
CA ARG A 98 12.66 3.20 -18.24
C ARG A 98 11.79 3.62 -17.05
N VAL A 99 12.13 3.13 -15.86
CA VAL A 99 11.39 3.41 -14.62
C VAL A 99 12.06 4.54 -13.84
N GLN A 100 11.26 5.52 -13.43
CA GLN A 100 11.67 6.61 -12.55
C GLN A 100 10.69 6.67 -11.36
N SER A 101 11.24 6.74 -10.14
CA SER A 101 10.46 6.87 -8.92
C SER A 101 10.35 8.34 -8.49
N ASP A 102 9.17 8.74 -8.03
CA ASP A 102 8.98 10.01 -7.32
C ASP A 102 9.39 9.83 -5.86
N LYS A 103 10.58 10.33 -5.52
CA LYS A 103 11.22 10.12 -4.22
C LYS A 103 10.63 11.00 -3.12
N ASP A 104 10.06 12.14 -3.50
CA ASP A 104 9.56 13.13 -2.56
C ASP A 104 8.28 12.61 -1.89
N VAL A 105 7.42 11.96 -2.66
CA VAL A 105 6.16 11.39 -2.16
C VAL A 105 6.31 10.04 -1.44
N LEU A 106 7.49 9.42 -1.51
CA LEU A 106 7.75 8.12 -0.85
C LEU A 106 7.61 8.21 0.67
N ARG A 107 8.11 9.30 1.25
CA ARG A 107 8.01 9.57 2.70
C ARG A 107 6.58 9.77 3.16
N GLU A 108 5.70 10.15 2.25
CA GLU A 108 4.27 10.35 2.48
C GLU A 108 3.47 9.05 2.28
N GLY A 109 4.13 7.93 2.03
CA GLY A 109 3.47 6.64 1.87
C GLY A 109 3.01 6.37 0.45
N ARG A 110 3.61 7.02 -0.55
CA ARG A 110 3.18 6.89 -1.94
C ARG A 110 4.32 6.33 -2.79
N ILE A 111 4.04 5.26 -3.52
CA ILE A 111 4.98 4.69 -4.49
C ILE A 111 4.46 5.11 -5.85
N ARG A 112 5.13 6.08 -6.48
CA ARG A 112 4.76 6.57 -7.81
C ARG A 112 5.88 6.28 -8.79
N LEU A 113 5.59 5.43 -9.76
CA LEU A 113 6.56 4.93 -10.75
C LEU A 113 6.14 5.38 -12.14
N ASN A 114 6.92 6.28 -12.74
CA ASN A 114 6.77 6.62 -14.14
C ASN A 114 7.50 5.58 -15.00
N VAL A 115 6.76 4.91 -15.88
CA VAL A 115 7.28 3.91 -16.81
C VAL A 115 7.22 4.51 -18.21
N SER A 116 8.39 4.74 -18.80
CA SER A 116 8.55 5.33 -20.13
C SER A 116 8.81 4.29 -21.21
N ARG A 117 8.59 4.68 -22.48
CA ARG A 117 8.84 3.82 -23.67
C ARG A 117 8.14 2.47 -23.50
N LEU A 118 6.83 2.53 -23.25
CA LEU A 118 6.00 1.36 -23.02
C LEU A 118 6.02 0.41 -24.21
N ARG A 119 6.04 -0.88 -23.92
CA ARG A 119 6.01 -1.97 -24.90
C ARG A 119 4.81 -2.85 -24.64
N THR A 120 4.33 -3.57 -25.64
CA THR A 120 3.20 -4.50 -25.44
C THR A 120 3.47 -5.55 -24.37
N GLU A 121 4.73 -5.97 -24.22
CA GLU A 121 5.17 -6.94 -23.23
C GLU A 121 5.16 -6.39 -21.81
N ASP A 122 4.99 -5.08 -21.62
CA ASP A 122 4.84 -4.48 -20.28
C ASP A 122 3.41 -4.66 -19.74
N SER A 123 2.47 -5.17 -20.53
CA SER A 123 1.12 -5.50 -20.07
C SER A 123 1.15 -6.64 -19.05
N GLY A 124 0.40 -6.52 -17.96
CA GLY A 124 0.30 -7.57 -16.95
C GLY A 124 -0.10 -7.07 -15.58
N LEU A 125 0.03 -7.96 -14.59
CA LEU A 125 -0.30 -7.66 -13.20
C LEU A 125 0.94 -7.13 -12.50
N TYR A 126 0.87 -5.88 -12.03
CA TYR A 126 1.90 -5.23 -11.25
C TYR A 126 1.56 -5.36 -9.78
N LEU A 127 2.46 -5.89 -8.96
CA LEU A 127 2.29 -6.08 -7.52
C LEU A 127 3.40 -5.35 -6.79
N CYS A 128 3.04 -4.53 -5.80
CA CYS A 128 3.97 -3.96 -4.84
C CYS A 128 3.74 -4.56 -3.46
N GLN A 129 4.80 -5.08 -2.87
CA GLN A 129 4.86 -5.50 -1.47
C GLN A 129 5.61 -4.42 -0.68
N VAL A 130 5.07 -4.05 0.47
CA VAL A 130 5.69 -3.09 1.39
C VAL A 130 5.82 -3.76 2.75
N ASN A 131 7.02 -3.68 3.32
CA ASN A 131 7.32 -4.16 4.66
C ASN A 131 7.98 -3.04 5.45
N THR A 132 7.55 -2.89 6.70
CA THR A 132 8.01 -1.90 7.66
C THR A 132 8.09 -2.55 9.04
N ASP A 133 8.68 -1.86 10.02
CA ASP A 133 8.70 -2.29 11.43
C ASP A 133 7.31 -2.26 12.10
N TYR A 134 6.31 -1.63 11.49
CA TYR A 134 4.95 -1.51 12.05
C TYR A 134 3.87 -2.20 11.21
N GLY A 135 4.24 -2.92 10.16
CA GLY A 135 3.31 -3.69 9.35
C GLY A 135 3.83 -4.01 7.96
N TRP A 136 3.08 -4.88 7.30
CA TRP A 136 3.36 -5.33 5.94
C TRP A 136 2.06 -5.47 5.16
N GLY A 137 2.15 -5.35 3.85
CA GLY A 137 1.00 -5.49 2.97
C GLY A 137 1.39 -5.49 1.51
N SER A 138 0.41 -5.69 0.64
CA SER A 138 0.62 -5.64 -0.79
C SER A 138 -0.65 -5.31 -1.54
N ALA A 139 -0.52 -4.65 -2.69
CA ALA A 139 -1.62 -4.45 -3.61
C ALA A 139 -1.15 -4.54 -5.05
N SER A 140 -2.07 -4.92 -5.92
CA SER A 140 -1.82 -5.10 -7.35
C SER A 140 -2.73 -4.26 -8.22
N LEU A 141 -2.22 -3.87 -9.37
CA LEU A 141 -2.95 -3.23 -10.46
C LEU A 141 -2.69 -3.98 -11.76
N GLN A 142 -3.62 -3.90 -12.70
CA GLN A 142 -3.49 -4.42 -14.05
C GLN A 142 -3.06 -3.29 -14.99
N LEU A 143 -2.10 -3.55 -15.88
CA LEU A 143 -1.72 -2.66 -16.97
C LEU A 143 -1.98 -3.34 -18.31
N SER A 144 -2.63 -2.63 -19.23
CA SER A 144 -2.89 -3.06 -20.60
C SER A 144 -2.29 -2.07 -21.60
N ILE A 145 -1.36 -2.52 -22.43
CA ILE A 145 -0.73 -1.69 -23.47
C ILE A 145 -1.31 -2.04 -24.84
N LYS A 146 -1.82 -1.03 -25.54
CA LYS A 146 -2.38 -1.15 -26.90
C LYS A 146 -1.34 -0.74 -27.94
N LYS A 147 -1.21 -1.51 -29.02
CA LYS A 147 -0.40 -1.12 -30.18
C LYS A 147 -1.01 0.10 -30.86
N ILE A 148 -0.16 1.02 -31.29
CA ILE A 148 -0.57 2.09 -32.19
C ILE A 148 -0.82 1.46 -33.57
N LYS A 149 -2.04 1.58 -34.08
CA LYS A 149 -2.31 1.28 -35.48
C LYS A 149 -1.72 2.40 -36.32
N GLN A 150 -0.62 2.14 -37.03
CA GLN A 150 -0.18 3.04 -38.08
C GLN A 150 -1.21 2.93 -39.23
N LEU A 151 -1.82 4.07 -39.56
CA LEU A 151 -2.73 4.23 -40.69
C LEU A 151 -1.95 4.24 -42.02
#